data_AF-A0A485BXB4-F1
#
_entry.id   AF-A0A485BXB4-F1
#
_cell.length_a   1.000
_cell.length_b   1.000
_cell.length_c   1.000
_cell.angle_alpha   90.00
_cell.angle_beta   90.00
_cell.angle_gamma   90.00
#
_symmetry.space_group_name_H-M   'P 1'
#
loop_
_entity.id
_entity.type
_entity.pdbx_description
1 polymer ?
#
loop_
_entity_poly.entity_id
_entity_poly.type
_entity_poly.pdbx_seq_one_letter_code
_entity_poly.pdbx_strand_id
1 'polypeptide(L)' 'MVERETMEFDVLIVGGGPAGLSAACRLMQMAQQDQRPLSVCVIEKGAEIGAHILSGALFRTPGAQ' A
#
# COMPACT_ATOMS: atom_id res chain seq x y z
N MET A 1 -16.01 -7.82 -28.00
CA MET A 1 -15.89 -7.00 -26.78
C MET A 1 -14.85 -7.69 -25.91
N VAL A 2 -13.79 -7.01 -25.47
CA VAL A 2 -12.82 -7.63 -24.55
C VAL A 2 -13.46 -7.68 -23.17
N GLU A 3 -13.58 -8.88 -22.62
CA GLU A 3 -14.06 -9.09 -21.25
C GLU A 3 -12.98 -8.59 -20.28
N ARG A 4 -13.37 -7.76 -19.30
CA ARG A 4 -12.44 -7.25 -18.29
C ARG A 4 -12.47 -8.18 -17.08
N GLU A 5 -11.32 -8.70 -16.69
CA GLU A 5 -11.20 -9.46 -15.43
C GLU A 5 -11.50 -8.56 -14.24
N THR A 6 -12.20 -9.09 -13.25
CA THR A 6 -12.60 -8.40 -12.03
C THR A 6 -12.15 -9.21 -10.82
N MET A 7 -11.63 -8.53 -9.80
CA MET A 7 -11.23 -9.11 -8.52
C MET A 7 -11.81 -8.27 -7.38
N GLU A 8 -12.26 -8.92 -6.31
CA GLU A 8 -12.84 -8.24 -5.15
C GLU A 8 -11.82 -8.13 -4.00
N PHE A 9 -11.78 -6.95 -3.37
CA PHE A 9 -10.99 -6.64 -2.18
C PHE A 9 -11.77 -5.69 -1.29
N ASP A 10 -11.56 -5.73 0.03
CA ASP A 10 -12.17 -4.77 0.96
C ASP A 10 -11.61 -3.36 0.76
N VAL A 11 -10.31 -3.27 0.44
CA VAL A 11 -9.62 -2.01 0.17
C VAL A 11 -8.71 -2.14 -1.04
N LEU A 12 -8.86 -1.25 -2.01
CA LEU A 12 -7.92 -1.05 -3.12
C LEU A 12 -7.13 0.25 -2.92
N ILE A 13 -5.80 0.15 -2.94
CA ILE A 13 -4.88 1.27 -2.86
C ILE A 13 -4.16 1.43 -4.20
N VAL A 14 -4.26 2.62 -4.79
CA VAL A 14 -3.61 2.95 -6.06
C VAL A 14 -2.33 3.73 -5.78
N GLY A 15 -1.18 3.12 -6.08
CA GLY A 15 0.17 3.66 -5.87
C GLY A 15 0.90 2.98 -4.71
N GLY A 16 2.03 2.34 -5.02
CA GLY A 16 2.93 1.65 -4.08
C GLY A 16 4.00 2.56 -3.48
N GLY A 17 3.69 3.85 -3.28
CA GLY A 17 4.59 4.81 -2.63
C GLY A 17 4.53 4.77 -1.10
N PRO A 18 5.31 5.61 -0.38
CA PRO A 18 5.34 5.61 1.08
C PRO A 18 3.96 5.78 1.73
N ALA A 19 3.09 6.63 1.18
CA ALA A 19 1.74 6.83 1.69
C ALA A 19 0.86 5.58 1.51
N GLY A 20 0.82 5.01 0.30
CA GLY A 20 0.00 3.82 0.00
C GLY A 20 0.44 2.59 0.79
N LEU A 21 1.75 2.34 0.86
CA LEU A 21 2.30 1.25 1.68
C LEU A 21 2.11 1.48 3.18
N SER A 22 2.24 2.72 3.67
CA SER A 22 1.97 3.02 5.09
C SER A 22 0.51 2.78 5.44
N ALA A 23 -0.41 3.17 4.55
CA ALA A 23 -1.84 2.91 4.72
C ALA A 23 -2.14 1.41 4.72
N ALA A 24 -1.61 0.66 3.74
CA ALA A 24 -1.76 -0.80 3.68
C ALA A 24 -1.25 -1.48 4.95
N CYS A 25 -0.03 -1.15 5.38
CA CYS A 25 0.57 -1.67 6.60
C CYS A 25 -0.31 -1.37 7.82
N ARG A 26 -0.76 -0.12 7.99
CA ARG A 26 -1.55 0.27 9.16
C ARG A 26 -2.93 -0.40 9.18
N LEU A 27 -3.59 -0.50 8.04
CA LEU A 27 -4.88 -1.20 7.91
C LEU A 27 -4.75 -2.68 8.29
N MET A 28 -3.73 -3.38 7.76
CA MET A 28 -3.49 -4.78 8.09
C MET A 28 -3.14 -4.98 9.57
N GLN A 29 -2.36 -4.08 10.17
CA GLN A 29 -2.07 -4.11 11.60
C GLN A 29 -3.33 -3.94 12.45
N MET A 30 -4.19 -2.98 12.11
CA MET A 30 -5.47 -2.77 12.82
C MET A 30 -6.39 -3.98 12.68
N ALA A 31 -6.50 -4.53 11.46
CA ALA A 31 -7.26 -5.74 11.19
C ALA A 31 -6.78 -6.94 12.04
N GLN A 32 -5.47 -7.12 12.16
CA GLN A 32 -4.87 -8.14 13.04
C GLN A 32 -5.18 -7.89 14.53
N GLN A 33 -5.06 -6.64 14.99
CA GLN A 33 -5.35 -6.24 16.38
C GLN A 33 -6.82 -6.53 16.75
N ASP A 34 -7.74 -6.22 15.84
CA ASP A 34 -9.18 -6.40 16.04
C ASP A 34 -9.66 -7.82 15.69
N GLN A 35 -8.74 -8.74 15.36
CA GLN A 35 -9.02 -10.11 14.89
C GLN A 35 -10.05 -10.15 13.75
N ARG A 36 -10.04 -9.13 12.89
CA ARG A 36 -10.98 -8.95 11.80
C ARG A 36 -10.26 -9.20 10.48
N PRO A 37 -10.65 -10.21 9.68
CA PRO A 37 -10.05 -10.42 8.37
C PRO A 37 -10.30 -9.19 7.47
N LEU A 38 -9.27 -8.76 6.75
CA LEU A 38 -9.31 -7.64 5.82
C LEU A 38 -8.41 -7.97 4.61
N SER A 39 -8.95 -7.84 3.41
CA SER A 39 -8.23 -7.99 2.15
C SER A 39 -7.84 -6.62 1.59
N VAL A 40 -6.54 -6.38 1.41
CA VAL A 40 -6.01 -5.11 0.90
C VAL A 40 -5.18 -5.40 -0.36
N CYS A 41 -5.57 -4.78 -1.47
CA CYS A 41 -4.78 -4.80 -2.71
C CYS A 41 -4.06 -3.47 -2.89
N VAL A 42 -2.76 -3.52 -3.18
CA VAL A 42 -1.96 -2.36 -3.59
C VAL A 42 -1.55 -2.56 -5.03
N ILE A 43 -1.90 -1.62 -5.90
CA ILE A 43 -1.44 -1.62 -7.29
C ILE A 43 -0.40 -0.53 -7.50
N GLU A 44 0.65 -0.85 -8.23
CA GLU A 44 1.73 0.08 -8.60
C GLU A 44 2.00 -0.05 -10.10
N LYS A 45 2.31 1.07 -10.76
CA LYS A 45 2.65 1.11 -12.18
C LYS A 45 4.02 0.49 -12.44
N GLY A 46 4.95 0.61 -11.49
CA GLY A 46 6.30 0.05 -11.55
C GLY A 46 6.29 -1.46 -11.72
N ALA A 47 7.28 -1.98 -12.46
CA ALA A 47 7.53 -3.42 -12.52
C ALA A 47 7.83 -4.01 -11.13
N GLU A 48 8.35 -3.15 -10.24
CA GLU A 48 8.63 -3.45 -8.84
C GLU A 48 8.19 -2.26 -7.98
N ILE A 49 7.87 -2.54 -6.72
CA ILE A 49 7.57 -1.50 -5.73
C ILE A 49 8.80 -0.61 -5.58
N GLY A 50 8.60 0.71 -5.71
CA GLY A 50 9.68 1.69 -5.62
C GLY A 50 10.34 2.08 -6.95
N ALA A 51 10.07 1.37 -8.05
CA ALA A 51 10.68 1.67 -9.36
C ALA A 51 10.39 3.09 -9.88
N HIS A 52 9.31 3.73 -9.42
CA HIS A 52 8.96 5.12 -9.74
C HIS A 52 9.09 6.10 -8.57
N ILE A 53 9.67 5.67 -7.44
CA ILE A 53 9.90 6.57 -6.31
C ILE A 53 11.19 7.34 -6.58
N LEU A 54 11.08 8.66 -6.69
CA LEU A 54 12.21 9.58 -6.72
C LEU A 54 12.09 10.54 -5.53
N SER A 55 13.14 10.63 -4.72
CA SER A 55 13.17 11.51 -3.55
C SER A 55 14.61 11.82 -3.14
N GLY A 56 14.83 12.99 -2.53
CA GLY A 56 16.07 13.29 -1.81
C GLY A 56 16.20 12.54 -0.47
N ALA A 57 15.14 11.84 -0.06
CA ALA A 57 15.11 10.91 1.09
C ALA A 57 15.60 11.48 2.43
N LEU A 58 15.49 12.80 2.65
CA LEU A 58 15.66 13.42 3.96
C LEU A 58 14.45 13.11 4.84
N PHE A 59 14.47 11.94 5.46
CA PHE A 59 13.36 11.41 6.24
C PHE A 59 13.60 11.60 7.74
N ARG A 60 12.57 12.07 8.46
CA ARG A 60 12.59 12.16 9.91
C ARG A 60 12.09 10.84 10.51
N THR A 61 12.96 10.11 11.19
CA THR A 61 12.56 8.96 11.99
C THR A 61 12.11 9.42 13.39
N PRO A 62 11.07 8.80 13.98
CA PRO A 62 10.76 9.04 15.38
C PRO A 62 11.98 8.70 16.24
N GLY A 63 12.55 9.69 16.94
CA GLY A 63 13.70 9.51 17.84
C GLY A 63 15.05 9.99 17.32
N ALA A 64 15.17 10.36 16.04
CA ALA A 64 16.32 11.13 15.57
C ALA A 64 16.10 12.62 15.95
N GLN A 65 17.00 13.16 16.79
CA GLN A 65 17.04 14.59 17.11
C GLN A 65 17.49 15.41 15.90
#